data_AF-A0A2A3XX29-F1
#
_entry.id   AF-A0A2A3XX29-F1
#
_cell.length_a   1.000
_cell.length_b   1.000
_cell.length_c   1.000
_cell.angle_alpha   90.00
_cell.angle_beta   90.00
_cell.angle_gamma   90.00
#
_symmetry.space_group_name_H-M   'P 1'
#
loop_
_entity.id
_entity.type
_entity.pdbx_description
1 polymer ?
#
loop_
_entity_poly.entity_id
_entity_poly.type
_entity_poly.pdbx_seq_one_letter_code
_entity_poly.pdbx_strand_id
1 'polypeptide(L)'
;MGYDVNYNSLDYAQSAQICQQVYGQLQSVETQLLRASVRAQECQQEAQSQCLVNGIGNRGYSLGILADKLRTGYHHSTEAVIDARRLEEKVGAAIENYVRAETSIENSILVSAKWQILVDAWNNTRNNDSRPPTRDMETLLKLFVLLSSPRDRFGFARPQPLMMHETTEKLADLISTWGPLRSKELNLGEAQPVEQVEVDGTLNSYYQLHKILNDAGPNDDGQILIAEAEKDGENVYLVILPGTQGEGNGNNPFDTYGIIDAFSFESDNFAGPINEALQITGAREGDEVILSGYSQGGIHIANLMKNRFLRKKFKMEKMLTLGSPIGHINLPEDIRSLSIEDSKDMVPGTDGVENKRKKDQITVKFDGPRFEEQLDEGLFGKPHDLDNYGDHLEEIVESPIPDLHENMREFALPPGPLKFRKIKIERKERPRNTKHENWEEEKYGSAR
;
A
#
# COMPACT_ATOMS: atom_id res chain seq x y z
N MET A 1 -18.80 6.11 1.88
CA MET A 1 -17.45 5.72 2.31
C MET A 1 -16.76 5.27 1.03
N GLY A 2 -15.62 5.85 0.73
CA GLY A 2 -14.90 5.62 -0.51
C GLY A 2 -13.42 5.68 -0.21
N TYR A 3 -12.66 4.80 -0.84
CA TYR A 3 -11.21 4.78 -0.77
C TYR A 3 -10.63 5.65 -1.91
N ASP A 4 -9.46 6.23 -1.68
CA ASP A 4 -8.75 7.01 -2.68
C ASP A 4 -7.67 6.14 -3.33
N VAL A 5 -7.57 6.22 -4.65
CA VAL A 5 -6.48 5.61 -5.42
C VAL A 5 -5.54 6.76 -5.74
N ASN A 6 -4.26 6.57 -5.46
CA ASN A 6 -3.32 7.67 -5.46
C ASN A 6 -3.01 8.18 -6.90
N TYR A 7 -3.90 9.01 -7.48
CA TYR A 7 -3.66 9.69 -8.75
C TYR A 7 -2.60 10.80 -8.57
N ASN A 8 -1.85 11.14 -9.62
CA ASN A 8 -0.79 12.15 -9.55
C ASN A 8 -1.40 13.56 -9.36
N SER A 9 -0.72 14.48 -8.68
CA SER A 9 -1.14 15.89 -8.58
C SER A 9 -1.23 16.56 -9.96
N LEU A 10 -0.41 16.11 -10.90
CA LEU A 10 -0.48 16.46 -12.32
C LEU A 10 -1.80 15.98 -12.97
N ASP A 11 -2.26 14.78 -12.64
CA ASP A 11 -3.50 14.21 -13.20
C ASP A 11 -4.73 14.94 -12.63
N TYR A 12 -4.71 15.34 -11.35
CA TYR A 12 -5.76 16.16 -10.74
C TYR A 12 -5.81 17.58 -11.30
N ALA A 13 -4.67 18.24 -11.46
CA ALA A 13 -4.60 19.59 -12.05
C ALA A 13 -5.04 19.57 -13.52
N GLN A 14 -4.61 18.56 -14.28
CA GLN A 14 -5.01 18.37 -15.67
C GLN A 14 -6.50 18.03 -15.77
N SER A 15 -7.03 17.18 -14.89
CA SER A 15 -8.47 16.86 -14.83
C SER A 15 -9.31 18.07 -14.44
N ALA A 16 -8.88 18.88 -13.47
CA ALA A 16 -9.55 20.13 -13.10
C ALA A 16 -9.58 21.12 -14.28
N GLN A 17 -8.47 21.26 -15.00
CA GLN A 17 -8.39 22.11 -16.18
C GLN A 17 -9.31 21.61 -17.31
N ILE A 18 -9.37 20.30 -17.54
CA ILE A 18 -10.29 19.69 -18.51
C ILE A 18 -11.75 19.92 -18.09
N CYS A 19 -12.09 19.72 -16.82
CA CYS A 19 -13.44 19.97 -16.29
C CYS A 19 -13.85 21.45 -16.46
N GLN A 20 -12.97 22.40 -16.14
CA GLN A 20 -13.22 23.82 -16.35
C GLN A 20 -13.40 24.17 -17.83
N GLN A 21 -12.61 23.57 -18.71
CA GLN A 21 -12.72 23.77 -20.15
C GLN A 21 -14.04 23.22 -20.70
N VAL A 22 -14.41 22.00 -20.32
CA VAL A 22 -15.67 21.36 -20.72
C VAL A 22 -16.87 22.14 -20.20
N TYR A 23 -16.83 22.59 -18.94
CA TYR A 23 -17.87 23.44 -18.35
C TYR A 23 -18.03 24.77 -19.12
N GLY A 24 -16.93 25.46 -19.40
CA GLY A 24 -16.96 26.71 -20.17
C GLY A 24 -17.49 26.51 -21.60
N GLN A 25 -17.16 25.38 -22.24
CA GLN A 25 -17.71 25.02 -23.54
C GLN A 25 -19.22 24.75 -23.49
N LEU A 26 -19.70 24.04 -22.47
CA LEU A 26 -21.13 23.75 -22.26
C LEU A 26 -21.94 25.03 -21.97
N GLN A 27 -21.41 25.96 -21.17
CA GLN A 27 -22.05 27.27 -20.96
C GLN A 27 -22.17 28.10 -22.25
N SER A 28 -21.15 28.03 -23.11
CA SER A 28 -21.17 28.68 -24.42
C SER A 28 -22.25 28.09 -25.33
N VAL A 29 -22.37 26.75 -25.34
CA VAL A 29 -23.42 26.04 -26.09
C VAL A 29 -24.81 26.38 -25.55
N GLU A 30 -25.02 26.38 -24.23
CA GLU A 30 -26.28 26.76 -23.59
C GLU A 30 -26.68 28.19 -23.99
N THR A 31 -25.75 29.14 -23.91
CA THR A 31 -25.97 30.55 -24.29
C THR A 31 -26.33 30.69 -25.78
N GLN A 32 -25.65 29.94 -26.65
CA GLN A 32 -25.93 29.95 -28.08
C GLN A 32 -27.29 29.33 -28.41
N LEU A 33 -27.65 28.22 -27.75
CA LEU A 33 -28.96 27.57 -27.91
C LEU A 33 -30.11 28.46 -27.41
N LEU A 34 -29.92 29.16 -26.29
CA LEU A 34 -30.89 30.14 -25.79
C LEU A 34 -31.07 31.31 -26.75
N ARG A 35 -29.98 31.88 -27.27
CA ARG A 35 -30.07 32.95 -28.28
C ARG A 35 -30.73 32.48 -29.57
N ALA A 36 -30.41 31.27 -30.01
CA ALA A 36 -31.01 30.67 -31.20
C ALA A 36 -32.50 30.39 -31.02
N SER A 37 -32.94 29.92 -29.85
CA SER A 37 -34.35 29.66 -29.56
C SER A 37 -35.17 30.95 -29.51
N VAL A 38 -34.68 31.99 -28.83
CA VAL A 38 -35.32 33.32 -28.79
C VAL A 38 -35.44 33.90 -30.20
N ARG A 39 -34.35 33.87 -30.98
CA ARG A 39 -34.36 34.42 -32.34
C ARG A 39 -35.26 33.63 -33.28
N ALA A 40 -35.33 32.31 -33.15
CA ALA A 40 -36.26 31.48 -33.92
C ALA A 40 -37.72 31.83 -33.60
N GLN A 41 -38.03 32.11 -32.33
CA GLN A 41 -39.36 32.54 -31.89
C GLN A 41 -39.71 33.95 -32.41
N GLU A 42 -38.78 34.90 -32.36
CA GLU A 42 -38.95 36.23 -32.94
C GLU A 42 -39.22 36.16 -34.45
N CYS A 43 -38.41 35.40 -35.20
CA CYS A 43 -38.63 35.21 -36.63
C CYS A 43 -39.98 34.54 -36.94
N GLN A 44 -40.43 33.61 -36.10
CA GLN A 44 -41.76 33.00 -36.26
C GLN A 44 -42.88 34.04 -36.05
N GLN A 45 -42.77 34.88 -35.02
CA GLN A 45 -43.75 35.94 -34.74
C GLN A 45 -43.78 37.00 -35.84
N GLU A 46 -42.61 37.43 -36.33
CA GLU A 46 -42.50 38.36 -37.47
C GLU A 46 -43.11 37.77 -38.74
N ALA A 47 -42.79 36.51 -39.06
CA ALA A 47 -43.35 35.82 -40.22
C ALA A 47 -44.88 35.67 -40.10
N GLN A 48 -45.40 35.35 -38.91
CA GLN A 48 -46.85 35.29 -38.66
C GLN A 48 -47.51 36.66 -38.84
N SER A 49 -46.92 37.71 -38.29
CA SER A 49 -47.41 39.09 -38.41
C SER A 49 -47.46 39.54 -39.87
N GLN A 50 -46.38 39.31 -40.63
CA GLN A 50 -46.34 39.63 -42.06
C GLN A 50 -47.34 38.82 -42.89
N CYS A 51 -47.53 37.53 -42.58
CA CYS A 51 -48.54 36.71 -43.26
C CYS A 51 -49.96 37.21 -42.98
N LEU A 52 -50.25 37.57 -41.73
CA LEU A 52 -51.54 38.16 -41.31
C LEU A 52 -51.83 39.47 -42.04
N VAL A 53 -50.85 40.38 -42.10
CA VAL A 53 -50.98 41.67 -42.79
C VAL A 53 -51.23 41.49 -44.30
N ASN A 54 -50.65 40.45 -44.91
CA ASN A 54 -50.80 40.17 -46.34
C ASN A 54 -51.94 39.19 -46.68
N GLY A 55 -52.74 38.76 -45.71
CA GLY A 55 -53.86 37.83 -45.92
C GLY A 55 -53.44 36.42 -46.34
N ILE A 56 -52.18 36.02 -46.07
CA ILE A 56 -51.63 34.72 -46.43
C ILE A 56 -51.81 33.76 -45.24
N GLY A 57 -52.44 32.61 -45.46
CA GLY A 57 -52.55 31.55 -44.45
C GLY A 57 -51.18 30.93 -44.16
N ASN A 58 -50.63 31.18 -42.97
CA ASN A 58 -49.28 30.73 -42.61
C ASN A 58 -49.25 29.20 -42.37
N ARG A 59 -48.46 28.45 -43.17
CA ARG A 59 -48.10 27.04 -42.92
C ARG A 59 -46.67 26.93 -42.38
N GLY A 60 -46.35 27.68 -41.32
CA GLY A 60 -45.05 27.65 -40.66
C GLY A 60 -44.85 26.44 -39.74
N TYR A 61 -45.05 25.22 -40.24
CA TYR A 61 -44.93 23.99 -39.44
C TYR A 61 -43.45 23.67 -39.09
N SER A 62 -42.51 24.01 -39.99
CA SER A 62 -41.08 23.72 -39.85
C SER A 62 -40.36 24.62 -38.84
N LEU A 63 -40.73 25.90 -38.74
CA LEU A 63 -40.16 26.84 -37.76
C LEU A 63 -40.59 26.51 -36.33
N GLY A 64 -41.84 26.10 -36.12
CA GLY A 64 -42.30 25.63 -34.82
C GLY A 64 -41.59 24.36 -34.36
N ILE A 65 -41.35 23.40 -35.27
CA ILE A 65 -40.56 22.19 -34.98
C ILE A 65 -39.10 22.54 -34.66
N LEU A 66 -38.50 23.49 -35.38
CA LEU A 66 -37.13 23.94 -35.10
C LEU A 66 -37.04 24.61 -33.72
N ALA A 67 -37.99 25.48 -33.38
CA ALA A 67 -38.05 26.13 -32.08
C ALA A 67 -38.20 25.12 -30.93
N ASP A 68 -39.05 24.09 -31.10
CA ASP A 68 -39.23 23.05 -30.10
C ASP A 68 -37.97 22.17 -29.95
N LYS A 69 -37.31 21.79 -31.05
CA LYS A 69 -36.02 21.08 -31.01
C LYS A 69 -34.91 21.90 -30.35
N LEU A 70 -34.85 23.22 -30.60
CA LEU A 70 -33.92 24.12 -29.93
C LEU A 70 -34.21 24.25 -28.44
N ARG A 71 -35.50 24.23 -28.05
CA ARG A 71 -35.92 24.23 -26.64
C ARG A 71 -35.55 22.92 -25.93
N THR A 72 -35.75 21.78 -26.56
CA THR A 72 -35.30 20.48 -26.05
C THR A 72 -33.77 20.43 -25.94
N GLY A 73 -33.06 20.92 -26.96
CA GLY A 73 -31.59 21.02 -26.93
C GLY A 73 -31.10 21.93 -25.81
N TYR A 74 -31.78 23.05 -25.56
CA TYR A 74 -31.51 23.93 -24.42
C TYR A 74 -31.72 23.20 -23.08
N HIS A 75 -32.84 22.50 -22.90
CA HIS A 75 -33.10 21.74 -21.67
C HIS A 75 -32.04 20.67 -21.40
N HIS A 76 -31.64 19.88 -22.40
CA HIS A 76 -30.56 18.90 -22.25
C HIS A 76 -29.20 19.57 -21.99
N SER A 77 -28.95 20.75 -22.58
CA SER A 77 -27.74 21.52 -22.30
C SER A 77 -27.72 22.03 -20.85
N THR A 78 -28.85 22.50 -20.33
CA THR A 78 -28.98 22.93 -18.93
C THR A 78 -28.76 21.75 -17.96
N GLU A 79 -29.29 20.56 -18.27
CA GLU A 79 -29.01 19.34 -17.49
C GLU A 79 -27.53 18.96 -17.53
N ALA A 80 -26.90 19.00 -18.70
CA ALA A 80 -25.47 18.74 -18.85
C ALA A 80 -24.59 19.76 -18.10
N VAL A 81 -25.01 21.04 -18.04
CA VAL A 81 -24.33 22.07 -17.24
C VAL A 81 -24.47 21.80 -15.75
N ILE A 82 -25.65 21.35 -15.28
CA ILE A 82 -25.86 20.95 -13.88
C ILE A 82 -24.99 19.74 -13.52
N ASP A 83 -24.90 18.74 -14.39
CA ASP A 83 -24.08 17.54 -14.14
C ASP A 83 -22.58 17.85 -14.24
N ALA A 84 -22.16 18.71 -15.16
CA ALA A 84 -20.79 19.20 -15.23
C ALA A 84 -20.40 20.00 -13.96
N ARG A 85 -21.31 20.83 -13.44
CA ARG A 85 -21.11 21.54 -12.17
C ARG A 85 -21.03 20.58 -10.99
N ARG A 86 -21.87 19.54 -10.93
CA ARG A 86 -21.77 18.48 -9.91
C ARG A 86 -20.45 17.73 -10.01
N LEU A 87 -19.95 17.50 -11.22
CA LEU A 87 -18.64 16.87 -11.44
C LEU A 87 -17.51 17.80 -10.99
N GLU A 88 -17.57 19.10 -11.31
CA GLU A 88 -16.64 20.11 -10.81
C GLU A 88 -16.67 20.21 -9.28
N GLU A 89 -17.85 20.19 -8.66
CA GLU A 89 -18.01 20.17 -7.21
C GLU A 89 -17.44 18.87 -6.59
N LYS A 90 -17.61 17.71 -7.25
CA LYS A 90 -17.03 16.44 -6.80
C LYS A 90 -15.50 16.41 -6.96
N VAL A 91 -14.96 16.92 -8.07
CA VAL A 91 -13.52 17.04 -8.30
C VAL A 91 -12.92 18.08 -7.36
N GLY A 92 -13.61 19.20 -7.13
CA GLY A 92 -13.24 20.21 -6.13
C GLY A 92 -13.26 19.66 -4.71
N ALA A 93 -14.28 18.86 -4.35
CA ALA A 93 -14.32 18.14 -3.08
C ALA A 93 -13.22 17.08 -2.96
N ALA A 94 -12.86 16.39 -4.06
CA ALA A 94 -11.73 15.47 -4.10
C ALA A 94 -10.39 16.21 -3.93
N ILE A 95 -10.23 17.39 -4.55
CA ILE A 95 -9.05 18.27 -4.37
C ILE A 95 -9.02 18.83 -2.94
N GLU A 96 -10.14 19.27 -2.37
CA GLU A 96 -10.22 19.70 -0.98
C GLU A 96 -9.97 18.54 -0.01
N ASN A 97 -10.42 17.33 -0.33
CA ASN A 97 -10.11 16.14 0.45
C ASN A 97 -8.64 15.76 0.30
N TYR A 98 -8.03 15.94 -0.87
CA TYR A 98 -6.59 15.79 -1.09
C TYR A 98 -5.81 16.84 -0.28
N VAL A 99 -6.18 18.11 -0.35
CA VAL A 99 -5.55 19.20 0.41
C VAL A 99 -5.81 19.01 1.90
N ARG A 100 -6.99 18.52 2.32
CA ARG A 100 -7.25 18.14 3.72
C ARG A 100 -6.53 16.87 4.10
N ALA A 101 -6.27 15.93 3.21
CA ALA A 101 -5.45 14.76 3.48
C ALA A 101 -3.99 15.18 3.61
N GLU A 102 -3.51 16.13 2.81
CA GLU A 102 -2.17 16.73 2.90
C GLU A 102 -2.03 17.58 4.17
N THR A 103 -3.06 18.38 4.50
CA THR A 103 -3.13 19.20 5.72
C THR A 103 -3.42 18.35 6.96
N SER A 104 -4.11 17.22 6.82
CA SER A 104 -4.30 16.20 7.87
C SER A 104 -3.04 15.40 8.02
N ILE A 105 -2.26 15.14 6.97
CA ILE A 105 -0.90 14.62 7.07
C ILE A 105 -0.07 15.66 7.84
N GLU A 106 -0.10 16.95 7.48
CA GLU A 106 0.61 18.01 8.22
C GLU A 106 0.11 18.18 9.68
N ASN A 107 -1.18 18.01 9.98
CA ASN A 107 -1.76 18.16 11.32
C ASN A 107 -1.83 16.86 12.16
N SER A 108 -1.81 15.68 11.53
CA SER A 108 -1.71 14.36 12.19
C SER A 108 -0.27 13.89 12.34
N ILE A 109 0.66 14.51 11.60
CA ILE A 109 2.09 14.59 11.94
C ILE A 109 2.28 15.31 13.29
N LEU A 110 1.27 16.01 13.81
CA LEU A 110 1.43 17.04 14.83
C LEU A 110 0.34 17.07 15.91
N VAL A 111 0.27 16.07 16.80
CA VAL A 111 -0.08 16.39 18.21
C VAL A 111 0.79 15.66 19.25
N SER A 112 1.47 14.55 18.95
CA SER A 112 2.44 13.96 19.92
C SER A 112 3.57 13.09 19.36
N ALA A 113 3.56 12.74 18.08
CA ALA A 113 4.40 11.64 17.60
C ALA A 113 5.84 12.01 17.15
N LYS A 114 6.23 13.29 16.99
CA LYS A 114 7.41 13.59 16.13
C LYS A 114 8.44 14.61 16.63
N TRP A 115 8.15 15.50 17.60
CA TRP A 115 9.07 16.60 17.92
C TRP A 115 10.21 16.29 18.91
N GLN A 116 10.08 15.32 19.82
CA GLN A 116 11.21 14.92 20.69
C GLN A 116 12.15 13.89 20.03
N ILE A 117 11.60 12.96 19.24
CA ILE A 117 12.34 11.86 18.60
C ILE A 117 13.54 12.38 17.78
N LEU A 118 13.42 13.58 17.21
CA LEU A 118 14.44 14.22 16.38
C LEU A 118 15.35 15.21 17.11
N VAL A 119 15.01 15.69 18.32
CA VAL A 119 15.90 16.60 19.06
C VAL A 119 17.09 15.86 19.70
N ASP A 120 16.92 14.58 20.07
CA ASP A 120 18.00 13.79 20.67
C ASP A 120 18.88 13.03 19.66
N ALA A 121 18.32 12.62 18.51
CA ALA A 121 19.12 12.16 17.37
C ALA A 121 20.15 13.24 16.96
N TRP A 122 19.76 14.51 17.08
CA TRP A 122 20.52 15.70 16.73
C TRP A 122 21.69 16.03 17.69
N ASN A 123 21.66 15.62 18.96
CA ASN A 123 22.79 15.83 19.88
C ASN A 123 23.85 14.69 19.81
N ASN A 124 23.43 13.46 19.54
CA ASN A 124 24.28 12.26 19.64
C ASN A 124 25.03 11.86 18.36
N THR A 125 24.68 12.39 17.19
CA THR A 125 25.54 12.26 15.98
C THR A 125 26.65 13.30 15.92
N ARG A 126 26.79 14.17 16.93
CA ARG A 126 27.73 15.31 16.91
C ARG A 126 29.12 14.96 17.47
N ASN A 127 29.25 13.94 18.33
CA ASN A 127 30.51 13.44 18.95
C ASN A 127 30.92 12.06 18.42
N ASN A 128 30.88 11.95 17.10
CA ASN A 128 30.55 10.74 16.36
C ASN A 128 31.68 9.73 16.09
N ASP A 129 32.06 8.98 17.12
CA ASP A 129 32.58 7.60 17.01
C ASP A 129 31.58 6.58 17.61
N SER A 130 30.27 6.83 17.43
CA SER A 130 29.18 5.89 17.72
C SER A 130 27.95 6.23 16.88
N ARG A 131 28.13 6.08 15.56
CA ARG A 131 27.14 6.28 14.48
C ARG A 131 26.00 5.26 14.59
N PRO A 132 24.77 5.62 14.20
CA PRO A 132 24.43 5.55 12.78
C PRO A 132 23.59 6.74 12.27
N PRO A 133 24.04 7.38 11.17
CA PRO A 133 23.14 8.06 10.26
C PRO A 133 23.28 7.47 8.85
N THR A 134 22.26 6.71 8.43
CA THR A 134 21.90 6.46 7.04
C THR A 134 20.42 6.85 6.91
N ARG A 135 19.95 7.17 5.69
CA ARG A 135 18.53 7.51 5.46
C ARG A 135 17.57 6.47 6.08
N ASP A 136 18.02 5.22 6.17
CA ASP A 136 17.26 4.09 6.70
C ASP A 136 17.27 4.01 8.24
N MET A 137 18.24 4.64 8.92
CA MET A 137 18.36 4.61 10.38
C MET A 137 17.32 5.49 11.09
N GLU A 138 17.00 6.65 10.52
CA GLU A 138 15.93 7.51 11.06
C GLU A 138 14.59 6.78 11.02
N THR A 139 14.31 6.09 9.91
CA THR A 139 13.11 5.27 9.76
C THR A 139 13.10 4.10 10.74
N LEU A 140 14.23 3.39 10.87
CA LEU A 140 14.35 2.30 11.82
C LEU A 140 14.05 2.77 13.25
N LEU A 141 14.59 3.92 13.65
CA LEU A 141 14.33 4.50 14.96
C LEU A 141 12.86 4.89 15.15
N LYS A 142 12.21 5.46 14.13
CA LYS A 142 10.77 5.79 14.19
C LYS A 142 9.92 4.54 14.42
N LEU A 143 10.17 3.49 13.64
CA LEU A 143 9.42 2.24 13.75
C LEU A 143 9.72 1.53 15.07
N PHE A 144 10.98 1.54 15.51
CA PHE A 144 11.37 0.99 16.81
C PHE A 144 10.71 1.72 17.97
N VAL A 145 10.68 3.05 17.99
CA VAL A 145 10.01 3.84 19.03
C VAL A 145 8.51 3.52 19.08
N LEU A 146 7.87 3.32 17.91
CA LEU A 146 6.46 2.98 17.84
C LEU A 146 6.16 1.57 18.36
N LEU A 147 7.03 0.61 18.08
CA LEU A 147 6.91 -0.78 18.55
C LEU A 147 7.27 -0.95 20.02
N SER A 148 8.25 -0.18 20.51
CA SER A 148 8.82 -0.35 21.85
C SER A 148 8.03 0.39 22.94
N SER A 149 7.16 1.32 22.57
CA SER A 149 6.39 2.16 23.51
C SER A 149 5.17 1.42 24.10
N PRO A 150 5.07 1.24 25.43
CA PRO A 150 3.86 0.70 26.04
C PRO A 150 2.73 1.74 25.98
N ARG A 151 1.60 1.37 25.35
CA ARG A 151 0.43 2.25 25.21
C ARG A 151 -0.52 2.14 26.40
N ASP A 152 -1.03 3.27 26.85
CA ASP A 152 -2.20 3.33 27.73
C ASP A 152 -3.49 3.24 26.90
N ARG A 153 -4.37 2.32 27.30
CA ARG A 153 -5.68 1.97 26.70
C ARG A 153 -6.71 3.13 26.58
N PHE A 154 -6.31 4.37 26.82
CA PHE A 154 -7.23 5.53 26.95
C PHE A 154 -6.76 6.81 26.25
N GLY A 155 -5.73 6.76 25.39
CA GLY A 155 -5.34 7.92 24.58
C GLY A 155 -4.71 9.09 25.36
N PHE A 156 -4.27 8.87 26.61
CA PHE A 156 -3.49 9.84 27.37
C PHE A 156 -2.02 9.44 27.42
N ALA A 157 -1.13 10.41 27.22
CA ALA A 157 0.30 10.23 27.35
C ALA A 157 0.66 9.81 28.79
N ARG A 158 1.36 8.67 28.95
CA ARG A 158 2.06 8.34 30.19
C ARG A 158 3.04 9.47 30.56
N PRO A 159 3.35 9.66 31.86
CA PRO A 159 4.35 10.64 32.28
C PRO A 159 5.68 10.40 31.54
N GLN A 160 6.12 11.44 30.80
CA GLN A 160 7.27 11.45 29.89
C GLN A 160 8.58 10.81 30.40
N PRO A 161 8.96 10.89 31.70
CA PRO A 161 10.25 10.34 32.16
C PRO A 161 10.34 8.81 32.14
N LEU A 162 9.23 8.12 32.43
CA LEU A 162 9.19 6.64 32.47
C LEU A 162 9.26 6.05 31.06
N MET A 163 8.55 6.66 30.12
CA MET A 163 8.56 6.28 28.70
C MET A 163 9.95 6.42 28.07
N MET A 164 10.65 7.53 28.36
CA MET A 164 11.98 7.77 27.80
C MET A 164 13.00 6.76 28.31
N HIS A 165 12.90 6.34 29.57
CA HIS A 165 13.79 5.34 30.15
C HIS A 165 13.58 3.96 29.51
N GLU A 166 12.33 3.50 29.42
CA GLU A 166 12.00 2.19 28.83
C GLU A 166 12.35 2.12 27.33
N THR A 167 12.06 3.17 26.57
CA THR A 167 12.41 3.24 25.13
C THR A 167 13.93 3.29 24.92
N THR A 168 14.66 3.99 25.79
CA THR A 168 16.13 4.05 25.73
C THR A 168 16.76 2.70 26.13
N GLU A 169 16.22 2.00 27.12
CA GLU A 169 16.65 0.65 27.49
C GLU A 169 16.41 -0.36 26.37
N LYS A 170 15.21 -0.36 25.78
CA LYS A 170 14.90 -1.20 24.61
C LYS A 170 15.81 -0.89 23.42
N LEU A 171 16.13 0.39 23.19
CA LEU A 171 17.06 0.79 22.13
C LEU A 171 18.50 0.33 22.43
N ALA A 172 18.93 0.40 23.70
CA ALA A 172 20.23 -0.11 24.11
C ALA A 172 20.32 -1.63 23.94
N ASP A 173 19.24 -2.36 24.28
CA ASP A 173 19.13 -3.81 24.08
C ASP A 173 19.06 -4.20 22.60
N LEU A 174 18.44 -3.36 21.77
CA LEU A 174 18.46 -3.48 20.31
C LEU A 174 19.91 -3.44 19.81
N ILE A 175 20.66 -2.41 20.21
CA ILE A 175 22.05 -2.20 19.77
C ILE A 175 22.98 -3.32 20.27
N SER A 176 22.82 -3.75 21.52
CA SER A 176 23.66 -4.80 22.12
C SER A 176 23.41 -6.18 21.48
N THR A 177 22.15 -6.49 21.16
CA THR A 177 21.74 -7.78 20.59
C THR A 177 21.95 -7.83 19.07
N TRP A 178 21.93 -6.68 18.39
CA TRP A 178 22.13 -6.60 16.94
C TRP A 178 23.51 -7.10 16.46
N GLY A 179 24.59 -6.79 17.18
CA GLY A 179 25.95 -7.22 16.84
C GLY A 179 26.06 -8.75 16.68
N PRO A 180 25.67 -9.54 17.71
CA PRO A 180 25.61 -10.99 17.63
C PRO A 180 24.65 -11.51 16.54
N LEU A 181 23.50 -10.87 16.29
CA LEU A 181 22.54 -11.31 15.27
C LEU A 181 23.10 -11.26 13.85
N ARG A 182 23.99 -10.30 13.52
CA ARG A 182 24.71 -10.28 12.23
C ARG A 182 25.53 -11.54 11.95
N SER A 183 25.94 -12.26 13.00
CA SER A 183 26.72 -13.49 12.87
C SER A 183 25.86 -14.75 12.72
N LYS A 184 24.54 -14.62 12.84
CA LYS A 184 23.58 -15.71 12.63
C LYS A 184 22.99 -15.64 11.23
N GLU A 185 22.93 -16.77 10.54
CA GLU A 185 22.26 -16.89 9.25
C GLU A 185 20.81 -17.35 9.45
N LEU A 186 19.92 -16.88 8.58
CA LEU A 186 18.56 -17.42 8.50
C LEU A 186 18.64 -18.78 7.84
N ASN A 187 18.03 -19.77 8.48
CA ASN A 187 17.95 -21.14 8.00
C ASN A 187 16.50 -21.60 8.04
N LEU A 188 16.14 -22.51 7.14
CA LEU A 188 14.87 -23.20 7.26
C LEU A 188 14.91 -24.16 8.45
N GLY A 189 13.80 -24.14 9.19
CA GLY A 189 13.47 -25.10 10.21
C GLY A 189 12.56 -26.19 9.66
N GLU A 190 11.68 -26.70 10.52
CA GLU A 190 10.71 -27.70 10.12
C GLU A 190 9.69 -27.15 9.11
N ALA A 191 9.49 -27.90 8.03
CA ALA A 191 8.42 -27.67 7.07
C ALA A 191 7.19 -28.46 7.49
N GLN A 192 6.06 -27.77 7.72
CA GLN A 192 4.81 -28.41 8.10
C GLN A 192 4.24 -29.25 6.94
N PRO A 193 3.28 -30.16 7.19
CA PRO A 193 2.59 -30.88 6.14
C PRO A 193 1.92 -29.95 5.11
N VAL A 194 1.64 -30.47 3.91
CA VAL A 194 0.85 -29.74 2.93
C VAL A 194 -0.60 -29.71 3.39
N GLU A 195 -1.17 -28.51 3.40
CA GLU A 195 -2.57 -28.25 3.72
C GLU A 195 -3.26 -27.63 2.51
N GLN A 196 -4.59 -27.50 2.58
CA GLN A 196 -5.40 -26.88 1.53
C GLN A 196 -6.35 -25.86 2.13
N VAL A 197 -6.54 -24.75 1.42
CA VAL A 197 -7.55 -23.72 1.73
C VAL A 197 -8.39 -23.46 0.49
N GLU A 198 -9.70 -23.35 0.66
CA GLU A 198 -10.61 -22.92 -0.40
C GLU A 198 -10.58 -21.41 -0.52
N VAL A 199 -10.22 -20.90 -1.69
CA VAL A 199 -10.17 -19.46 -1.96
C VAL A 199 -11.13 -19.06 -3.08
N ASP A 200 -11.58 -17.81 -3.04
CA ASP A 200 -12.56 -17.27 -3.99
C ASP A 200 -11.91 -16.69 -5.27
N GLY A 201 -10.58 -16.66 -5.33
CA GLY A 201 -9.81 -16.09 -6.44
C GLY A 201 -9.76 -14.56 -6.48
N THR A 202 -10.37 -13.89 -5.50
CA THR A 202 -10.32 -12.43 -5.35
C THR A 202 -9.10 -12.02 -4.52
N LEU A 203 -8.91 -10.71 -4.29
CA LEU A 203 -7.85 -10.24 -3.41
C LEU A 203 -8.01 -10.77 -1.97
N ASN A 204 -9.23 -11.14 -1.55
CA ASN A 204 -9.47 -11.71 -0.22
C ASN A 204 -8.69 -13.01 0.02
N SER A 205 -8.33 -13.72 -1.06
CA SER A 205 -7.46 -14.90 -0.99
C SER A 205 -6.11 -14.60 -0.32
N TYR A 206 -5.53 -13.41 -0.50
CA TYR A 206 -4.30 -13.01 0.18
C TYR A 206 -4.51 -12.83 1.69
N TYR A 207 -5.61 -12.20 2.08
CA TYR A 207 -5.95 -12.04 3.49
C TYR A 207 -6.13 -13.40 4.17
N GLN A 208 -6.84 -14.35 3.54
CA GLN A 208 -7.01 -15.70 4.10
C GLN A 208 -5.66 -16.39 4.37
N LEU A 209 -4.70 -16.27 3.44
CA LEU A 209 -3.36 -16.84 3.64
C LEU A 209 -2.58 -16.12 4.75
N HIS A 210 -2.68 -14.79 4.86
CA HIS A 210 -2.11 -14.03 5.97
C HIS A 210 -2.76 -14.40 7.31
N LYS A 211 -4.07 -14.61 7.34
CA LYS A 211 -4.81 -15.01 8.54
C LYS A 211 -4.38 -16.39 9.01
N ILE A 212 -4.27 -17.37 8.11
CA ILE A 212 -3.73 -18.71 8.42
C ILE A 212 -2.34 -18.64 9.04
N LEU A 213 -1.49 -17.73 8.52
CA LEU A 213 -0.13 -17.56 9.03
C LEU A 213 -0.09 -16.88 10.41
N ASN A 214 -0.95 -15.89 10.66
CA ASN A 214 -0.95 -15.12 11.92
C ASN A 214 -1.76 -15.80 13.05
N ASP A 215 -2.80 -16.59 12.75
CA ASP A 215 -3.65 -17.25 13.75
C ASP A 215 -2.98 -18.50 14.38
N ALA A 216 -1.83 -18.94 13.88
CA ALA A 216 -1.11 -20.10 14.40
C ALA A 216 -0.59 -19.89 15.85
N GLY A 217 -0.50 -18.64 16.30
CA GLY A 217 -0.12 -18.26 17.66
C GLY A 217 1.38 -18.35 17.95
N PRO A 218 1.82 -17.94 19.16
CA PRO A 218 3.25 -17.67 19.43
C PRO A 218 4.21 -18.86 19.29
N ASN A 219 3.70 -20.09 19.42
CA ASN A 219 4.53 -21.29 19.25
C ASN A 219 4.93 -21.51 17.78
N ASP A 220 4.13 -20.98 16.86
CA ASP A 220 4.30 -21.07 15.41
C ASP A 220 4.91 -19.80 14.80
N ASP A 221 5.29 -18.81 15.62
CA ASP A 221 6.01 -17.59 15.19
C ASP A 221 7.28 -17.90 14.38
N GLY A 222 7.71 -17.02 13.48
CA GLY A 222 8.88 -17.28 12.63
C GLY A 222 8.58 -18.19 11.45
N GLN A 223 7.31 -18.42 11.13
CA GLN A 223 6.92 -19.14 9.92
C GLN A 223 6.68 -18.20 8.74
N ILE A 224 6.91 -18.74 7.55
CA ILE A 224 6.40 -18.21 6.29
C ILE A 224 5.42 -19.21 5.70
N LEU A 225 4.52 -18.75 4.84
CA LEU A 225 3.60 -19.62 4.11
C LEU A 225 3.92 -19.56 2.61
N ILE A 226 4.06 -20.73 1.99
CA ILE A 226 4.15 -20.86 0.53
C ILE A 226 2.87 -21.52 0.02
N ALA A 227 2.11 -20.84 -0.82
CA ALA A 227 0.97 -21.44 -1.53
C ALA A 227 1.31 -21.72 -3.00
N GLU A 228 0.70 -22.76 -3.57
CA GLU A 228 0.82 -23.17 -4.96
C GLU A 228 -0.56 -23.06 -5.62
N ALA A 229 -0.58 -22.38 -6.77
CA ALA A 229 -1.73 -22.19 -7.63
C ALA A 229 -1.38 -22.60 -9.07
N GLU A 230 -2.36 -23.08 -9.83
CA GLU A 230 -2.21 -23.33 -11.27
C GLU A 230 -3.03 -22.28 -12.03
N LYS A 231 -2.35 -21.47 -12.87
CA LYS A 231 -2.97 -20.41 -13.66
C LYS A 231 -2.58 -20.57 -15.11
N ASP A 232 -3.55 -20.77 -15.99
CA ASP A 232 -3.36 -20.93 -17.43
C ASP A 232 -2.35 -22.04 -17.83
N GLY A 233 -2.25 -23.09 -16.99
CA GLY A 233 -1.31 -24.20 -17.17
C GLY A 233 0.13 -23.92 -16.71
N GLU A 234 0.39 -22.75 -16.09
CA GLU A 234 1.64 -22.43 -15.40
C GLU A 234 1.46 -22.50 -13.87
N ASN A 235 2.50 -22.93 -13.17
CA ASN A 235 2.53 -22.91 -11.71
C ASN A 235 2.86 -21.49 -11.22
N VAL A 236 2.04 -20.98 -10.30
CA VAL A 236 2.23 -19.72 -9.61
C VAL A 236 2.41 -20.00 -8.13
N TYR A 237 3.49 -19.50 -7.54
CA TYR A 237 3.76 -19.62 -6.12
C TYR A 237 3.53 -18.30 -5.40
N LEU A 238 2.87 -18.35 -4.25
CA LEU A 238 2.70 -17.21 -3.37
C LEU A 238 3.57 -17.37 -2.13
N VAL A 239 4.39 -16.37 -1.83
CA VAL A 239 5.18 -16.31 -0.59
C VAL A 239 4.55 -15.27 0.31
N ILE A 240 4.11 -15.70 1.49
CA ILE A 240 3.42 -14.88 2.47
C ILE A 240 4.35 -14.66 3.67
N LEU A 241 4.69 -13.40 3.96
CA LEU A 241 5.48 -13.00 5.13
C LEU A 241 4.58 -12.33 6.18
N PRO A 242 4.71 -12.72 7.46
CA PRO A 242 3.86 -12.21 8.52
C PRO A 242 4.25 -10.78 8.94
N GLY A 243 3.43 -10.20 9.81
CA GLY A 243 3.76 -8.96 10.52
C GLY A 243 4.75 -9.19 11.66
N THR A 244 4.92 -8.17 12.51
CA THR A 244 5.80 -8.27 13.67
C THR A 244 5.26 -9.26 14.70
N GLN A 245 6.07 -10.25 15.06
CA GLN A 245 5.74 -11.35 15.97
C GLN A 245 6.56 -11.26 17.27
N GLY A 246 5.98 -10.57 18.26
CA GLY A 246 6.54 -10.44 19.62
C GLY A 246 7.79 -9.56 19.75
N GLU A 247 8.17 -9.25 20.99
CA GLU A 247 9.44 -8.56 21.34
C GLU A 247 10.61 -9.56 21.44
N GLY A 248 10.63 -10.57 20.58
CA GLY A 248 11.50 -11.76 20.69
C GLY A 248 12.99 -11.47 20.84
N ASN A 249 13.74 -12.45 21.34
CA ASN A 249 15.19 -12.37 21.60
C ASN A 249 16.08 -12.41 20.32
N GLY A 250 15.51 -12.06 19.16
CA GLY A 250 16.17 -12.07 17.86
C GLY A 250 16.22 -13.45 17.19
N ASN A 251 15.71 -14.52 17.79
CA ASN A 251 15.71 -15.85 17.16
C ASN A 251 14.60 -15.99 16.09
N ASN A 252 13.47 -15.32 16.29
CA ASN A 252 12.42 -15.21 15.30
C ASN A 252 12.83 -14.12 14.29
N PRO A 253 12.97 -14.42 12.99
CA PRO A 253 13.31 -13.41 12.00
C PRO A 253 12.25 -12.31 11.81
N PHE A 254 11.02 -12.49 12.30
CA PHE A 254 9.93 -11.50 12.22
C PHE A 254 9.59 -10.84 13.56
N ASP A 255 10.42 -11.02 14.60
CA ASP A 255 10.31 -10.20 15.80
C ASP A 255 10.73 -8.74 15.52
N THR A 256 10.72 -7.88 16.53
CA THR A 256 11.13 -6.47 16.39
C THR A 256 12.54 -6.29 15.79
N TYR A 257 13.44 -7.28 15.91
CA TYR A 257 14.78 -7.22 15.33
C TYR A 257 14.79 -7.50 13.82
N GLY A 258 13.80 -8.23 13.29
CA GLY A 258 13.65 -8.49 11.85
C GLY A 258 13.57 -7.21 11.01
N ILE A 259 12.99 -6.15 11.57
CA ILE A 259 12.93 -4.82 10.96
C ILE A 259 14.32 -4.31 10.61
N ILE A 260 15.32 -4.59 11.46
CA ILE A 260 16.69 -4.20 11.19
C ILE A 260 17.22 -4.89 9.95
N ASP A 261 16.89 -6.16 9.72
CA ASP A 261 17.29 -6.83 8.50
C ASP A 261 16.66 -6.21 7.26
N ALA A 262 15.40 -5.80 7.37
CA ALA A 262 14.68 -5.15 6.29
C ALA A 262 15.34 -3.82 5.89
N PHE A 263 15.64 -2.96 6.86
CA PHE A 263 16.17 -1.61 6.60
C PHE A 263 17.70 -1.57 6.43
N SER A 264 18.45 -2.37 7.17
CA SER A 264 19.93 -2.29 7.18
C SER A 264 20.59 -3.24 6.20
N PHE A 265 19.95 -4.37 5.86
CA PHE A 265 20.52 -5.39 4.98
C PHE A 265 19.64 -5.70 3.78
N GLU A 266 18.63 -4.86 3.53
CA GLU A 266 17.68 -5.05 2.42
C GLU A 266 17.12 -6.49 2.36
N SER A 267 16.91 -7.13 3.52
CA SER A 267 16.44 -8.51 3.63
C SER A 267 17.26 -9.56 2.85
N ASP A 268 18.52 -9.29 2.51
CA ASP A 268 19.35 -10.20 1.71
C ASP A 268 19.50 -11.58 2.37
N ASN A 269 19.45 -11.63 3.70
CA ASN A 269 19.48 -12.86 4.49
C ASN A 269 18.23 -13.74 4.30
N PHE A 270 17.10 -13.21 3.83
CA PHE A 270 15.89 -13.99 3.53
C PHE A 270 15.94 -14.67 2.15
N ALA A 271 16.80 -14.21 1.24
CA ALA A 271 16.80 -14.69 -0.15
C ALA A 271 17.15 -16.19 -0.27
N GLY A 272 18.11 -16.67 0.52
CA GLY A 272 18.48 -18.09 0.56
C GLY A 272 17.33 -18.97 1.08
N PRO A 273 16.84 -18.73 2.31
CA PRO A 273 15.70 -19.46 2.88
C PRO A 273 14.44 -19.44 2.02
N ILE A 274 14.08 -18.30 1.42
CA ILE A 274 12.91 -18.21 0.54
C ILE A 274 13.10 -19.07 -0.72
N ASN A 275 14.28 -19.04 -1.34
CA ASN A 275 14.57 -19.93 -2.46
C ASN A 275 14.45 -21.41 -2.06
N GLU A 276 14.99 -21.79 -0.90
CA GLU A 276 14.91 -23.17 -0.42
C GLU A 276 13.45 -23.58 -0.11
N ALA A 277 12.66 -22.67 0.48
CA ALA A 277 11.25 -22.89 0.80
C ALA A 277 10.39 -23.08 -0.46
N LEU A 278 10.67 -22.28 -1.49
CA LEU A 278 10.08 -22.42 -2.82
C LEU A 278 10.43 -23.78 -3.44
N GLN A 279 11.70 -24.19 -3.38
CA GLN A 279 12.15 -25.50 -3.90
C GLN A 279 11.51 -26.68 -3.15
N ILE A 280 11.40 -26.61 -1.83
CA ILE A 280 10.73 -27.62 -0.99
C ILE A 280 9.24 -27.76 -1.33
N THR A 281 8.60 -26.66 -1.75
CA THR A 281 7.21 -26.63 -2.20
C THR A 281 7.05 -27.04 -3.67
N GLY A 282 8.15 -27.20 -4.41
CA GLY A 282 8.18 -27.74 -5.77
C GLY A 282 8.41 -26.71 -6.87
N ALA A 283 8.62 -25.44 -6.53
CA ALA A 283 8.88 -24.37 -7.49
C ALA A 283 10.18 -24.63 -8.26
N ARG A 284 10.13 -24.34 -9.56
CA ARG A 284 11.22 -24.51 -10.52
C ARG A 284 11.72 -23.16 -10.99
N GLU A 285 12.91 -23.16 -11.58
CA GLU A 285 13.44 -21.94 -12.19
C GLU A 285 12.53 -21.50 -13.35
N GLY A 286 12.15 -20.22 -13.35
CA GLY A 286 11.25 -19.62 -14.32
C GLY A 286 9.77 -19.60 -13.91
N ASP A 287 9.38 -20.27 -12.82
CA ASP A 287 8.00 -20.18 -12.31
C ASP A 287 7.69 -18.77 -11.79
N GLU A 288 6.42 -18.38 -11.85
CA GLU A 288 5.95 -17.09 -11.30
C GLU A 288 5.91 -17.16 -9.77
N VAL A 289 6.46 -16.13 -9.13
CA VAL A 289 6.45 -15.99 -7.67
C VAL A 289 5.88 -14.62 -7.32
N ILE A 290 4.74 -14.62 -6.65
CA ILE A 290 4.09 -13.42 -6.11
C ILE A 290 4.41 -13.31 -4.62
N LEU A 291 4.90 -12.15 -4.18
CA LEU A 291 5.18 -11.92 -2.77
C LEU A 291 4.03 -11.14 -2.12
N SER A 292 3.59 -11.56 -0.93
CA SER A 292 2.67 -10.77 -0.11
C SER A 292 3.13 -10.64 1.33
N GLY A 293 2.98 -9.44 1.89
CA GLY A 293 3.56 -9.08 3.17
C GLY A 293 2.65 -8.17 3.95
N TYR A 294 2.50 -8.43 5.24
CA TYR A 294 1.73 -7.59 6.17
C TYR A 294 2.70 -6.86 7.11
N SER A 295 2.46 -5.58 7.38
CA SER A 295 3.26 -4.76 8.30
C SER A 295 4.78 -4.86 8.00
N GLN A 296 5.59 -5.37 8.93
CA GLN A 296 7.02 -5.64 8.73
C GLN A 296 7.30 -6.56 7.53
N GLY A 297 6.49 -7.61 7.31
CA GLY A 297 6.64 -8.53 6.18
C GLY A 297 6.58 -7.82 4.83
N GLY A 298 5.83 -6.72 4.73
CA GLY A 298 5.80 -5.86 3.54
C GLY A 298 7.14 -5.23 3.19
N ILE A 299 7.90 -4.81 4.20
CA ILE A 299 9.24 -4.23 4.06
C ILE A 299 10.22 -5.27 3.53
N HIS A 300 10.12 -6.51 4.04
CA HIS A 300 10.93 -7.62 3.58
C HIS A 300 10.66 -7.95 2.11
N ILE A 301 9.38 -8.12 1.72
CA ILE A 301 9.05 -8.44 0.34
C ILE A 301 9.45 -7.32 -0.62
N ALA A 302 9.26 -6.05 -0.25
CA ALA A 302 9.65 -4.91 -1.08
C ALA A 302 11.15 -4.92 -1.40
N ASN A 303 11.98 -5.29 -0.42
CA ASN A 303 13.41 -5.46 -0.66
C ASN A 303 13.75 -6.71 -1.47
N LEU A 304 13.06 -7.84 -1.23
CA LEU A 304 13.26 -9.08 -1.98
C LEU A 304 12.90 -8.93 -3.47
N MET A 305 11.95 -8.05 -3.83
CA MET A 305 11.67 -7.68 -5.22
C MET A 305 12.84 -6.98 -5.94
N LYS A 306 13.89 -6.57 -5.22
CA LYS A 306 15.16 -6.06 -5.78
C LYS A 306 16.25 -7.13 -5.84
N ASN A 307 16.08 -8.27 -5.15
CA ASN A 307 17.14 -9.25 -4.96
C ASN A 307 17.45 -9.98 -6.29
N ARG A 308 18.69 -9.83 -6.77
CA ARG A 308 19.11 -10.37 -8.08
C ARG A 308 19.16 -11.91 -8.11
N PHE A 309 19.44 -12.56 -6.98
CA PHE A 309 19.53 -14.01 -6.93
C PHE A 309 18.15 -14.64 -7.15
N LEU A 310 17.13 -14.17 -6.42
CA LEU A 310 15.77 -14.66 -6.57
C LEU A 310 15.20 -14.31 -7.95
N ARG A 311 15.38 -13.08 -8.42
CA ARG A 311 14.91 -12.64 -9.75
C ARG A 311 15.57 -13.33 -10.93
N LYS A 312 16.78 -13.89 -10.74
CA LYS A 312 17.41 -14.74 -11.76
C LYS A 312 16.78 -16.12 -11.81
N LYS A 313 16.25 -16.61 -10.69
CA LYS A 313 15.66 -17.95 -10.58
C LYS A 313 14.17 -17.97 -10.87
N PHE A 314 13.43 -16.95 -10.45
CA PHE A 314 11.97 -16.92 -10.53
C PHE A 314 11.49 -15.65 -11.23
N LYS A 315 10.31 -15.71 -11.86
CA LYS A 315 9.64 -14.53 -12.40
C LYS A 315 8.95 -13.79 -11.25
N MET A 316 9.68 -12.85 -10.63
CA MET A 316 9.20 -12.03 -9.53
C MET A 316 8.84 -10.63 -10.01
N GLU A 317 7.60 -10.47 -10.45
CA GLU A 317 7.12 -9.21 -11.05
C GLU A 317 5.98 -8.57 -10.24
N LYS A 318 5.39 -9.30 -9.28
CA LYS A 318 4.19 -8.86 -8.55
C LYS A 318 4.39 -8.93 -7.04
N MET A 319 3.97 -7.88 -6.33
CA MET A 319 3.92 -7.86 -4.87
C MET A 319 2.66 -7.17 -4.32
N LEU A 320 2.17 -7.66 -3.19
CA LEU A 320 1.02 -7.07 -2.48
C LEU A 320 1.36 -6.81 -1.01
N THR A 321 1.17 -5.58 -0.54
CA THR A 321 1.43 -5.22 0.87
C THR A 321 0.17 -4.78 1.59
N LEU A 322 0.04 -5.19 2.85
CA LEU A 322 -1.01 -4.77 3.77
C LEU A 322 -0.38 -3.93 4.88
N GLY A 323 -0.75 -2.66 5.00
CA GLY A 323 -0.34 -1.79 6.10
C GLY A 323 1.16 -1.62 6.30
N SER A 324 1.96 -1.62 5.23
CA SER A 324 3.42 -1.73 5.30
C SER A 324 4.14 -0.41 4.96
N PRO A 325 5.17 0.01 5.73
CA PRO A 325 5.94 1.22 5.46
C PRO A 325 7.05 0.96 4.42
N ILE A 326 6.72 1.11 3.14
CA ILE A 326 7.64 0.80 2.03
C ILE A 326 8.00 2.03 1.17
N GLY A 327 7.57 3.24 1.53
CA GLY A 327 7.69 4.44 0.71
C GLY A 327 9.14 4.89 0.45
N HIS A 328 10.05 4.59 1.37
CA HIS A 328 11.50 4.80 1.19
C HIS A 328 12.15 3.77 0.24
N ILE A 329 11.50 2.63 -0.05
CA ILE A 329 12.05 1.56 -0.89
C ILE A 329 11.79 1.86 -2.36
N ASN A 330 12.89 1.94 -3.13
CA ASN A 330 12.82 2.12 -4.57
C ASN A 330 12.55 0.78 -5.27
N LEU A 331 11.27 0.45 -5.47
CA LEU A 331 10.88 -0.70 -6.28
C LEU A 331 11.33 -0.52 -7.74
N PRO A 332 11.92 -1.56 -8.37
CA PRO A 332 12.26 -1.55 -9.78
C PRO A 332 11.04 -1.27 -10.67
N GLU A 333 11.24 -0.63 -11.82
CA GLU A 333 10.13 -0.14 -12.66
C GLU A 333 9.27 -1.26 -13.25
N ASP A 334 9.83 -2.45 -13.39
CA ASP A 334 9.14 -3.63 -13.90
C ASP A 334 8.33 -4.38 -12.83
N ILE A 335 8.33 -3.90 -11.58
CA ILE A 335 7.53 -4.48 -10.51
C ILE A 335 6.15 -3.82 -10.47
N ARG A 336 5.12 -4.66 -10.58
CA ARG A 336 3.74 -4.33 -10.26
C ARG A 336 3.53 -4.48 -8.75
N SER A 337 3.20 -3.39 -8.07
CA SER A 337 2.91 -3.41 -6.63
C SER A 337 1.49 -2.92 -6.35
N LEU A 338 0.80 -3.62 -5.44
CA LEU A 338 -0.47 -3.18 -4.87
C LEU A 338 -0.32 -3.02 -3.35
N SER A 339 -0.33 -1.79 -2.88
CA SER A 339 -0.22 -1.46 -1.46
C SER A 339 -1.58 -1.02 -0.91
N ILE A 340 -2.07 -1.73 0.09
CA ILE A 340 -3.31 -1.44 0.80
C ILE A 340 -2.95 -0.72 2.09
N GLU A 341 -3.46 0.50 2.27
CA GLU A 341 -3.20 1.37 3.42
C GLU A 341 -4.49 1.90 4.02
N ASP A 342 -4.52 2.09 5.33
CA ASP A 342 -5.61 2.77 6.04
C ASP A 342 -5.13 4.15 6.51
N SER A 343 -5.92 5.21 6.32
CA SER A 343 -5.58 6.60 6.71
C SER A 343 -5.45 6.78 8.23
N LYS A 344 -6.11 5.93 9.02
CA LYS A 344 -6.07 5.89 10.48
C LYS A 344 -5.01 4.91 10.99
N ASP A 345 -4.41 4.10 10.11
CA ASP A 345 -3.23 3.31 10.43
C ASP A 345 -1.97 4.16 10.27
N MET A 346 -1.24 4.33 11.37
CA MET A 346 -0.01 5.09 11.36
C MET A 346 1.18 4.33 10.76
N VAL A 347 1.14 2.99 10.72
CA VAL A 347 2.28 2.14 10.37
C VAL A 347 2.82 2.41 8.96
N PRO A 348 1.99 2.49 7.90
CA PRO A 348 2.47 2.83 6.56
C PRO A 348 3.26 4.14 6.49
N GLY A 349 2.89 5.14 7.30
CA GLY A 349 3.55 6.45 7.31
C GLY A 349 4.80 6.55 8.21
N THR A 350 5.26 5.44 8.79
CA THR A 350 6.36 5.46 9.78
C THR A 350 7.74 5.68 9.17
N ASP A 351 7.91 5.35 7.89
CA ASP A 351 9.11 5.70 7.13
C ASP A 351 9.14 7.16 6.66
N GLY A 352 8.07 7.91 6.93
CA GLY A 352 7.99 9.34 6.75
C GLY A 352 7.91 9.78 5.29
N VAL A 353 7.69 8.84 4.36
CA VAL A 353 7.57 9.13 2.93
C VAL A 353 6.39 8.34 2.38
N GLU A 354 5.59 8.96 1.53
CA GLU A 354 4.54 8.21 0.82
C GLU A 354 5.13 7.20 -0.16
N ASN A 355 4.38 6.14 -0.40
CA ASN A 355 4.65 5.20 -1.48
C ASN A 355 4.77 5.93 -2.83
N LYS A 356 5.81 5.56 -3.58
CA LYS A 356 6.10 6.18 -4.88
C LYS A 356 4.99 5.88 -5.87
N ARG A 357 4.46 6.94 -6.47
CA ARG A 357 3.40 6.85 -7.47
C ARG A 357 4.02 6.54 -8.85
N LYS A 358 3.81 5.34 -9.37
CA LYS A 358 4.16 4.94 -10.75
C LYS A 358 3.00 4.18 -11.37
N LYS A 359 2.99 4.05 -12.71
CA LYS A 359 1.91 3.38 -13.47
C LYS A 359 1.51 2.01 -12.90
N ASP A 360 2.48 1.17 -12.58
CA ASP A 360 2.25 -0.20 -12.08
C ASP A 360 2.50 -0.33 -10.56
N GLN A 361 2.75 0.78 -9.85
CA GLN A 361 2.98 0.80 -8.41
C GLN A 361 1.88 1.62 -7.74
N ILE A 362 0.84 0.92 -7.27
CA ILE A 362 -0.41 1.51 -6.83
C ILE A 362 -0.57 1.39 -5.32
N THR A 363 -0.99 2.49 -4.71
CA THR A 363 -1.44 2.53 -3.32
C THR A 363 -2.93 2.83 -3.29
N VAL A 364 -3.69 1.98 -2.61
CA VAL A 364 -5.12 2.15 -2.34
C VAL A 364 -5.26 2.51 -0.87
N LYS A 365 -5.85 3.68 -0.59
CA LYS A 365 -5.94 4.24 0.75
C LYS A 365 -7.39 4.35 1.22
N PHE A 366 -7.69 3.76 2.37
CA PHE A 366 -9.03 3.73 2.96
C PHE A 366 -9.17 4.77 4.06
N ASP A 367 -10.41 5.19 4.34
CA ASP A 367 -10.72 6.21 5.36
C ASP A 367 -11.06 5.61 6.73
N GLY A 368 -10.31 4.59 7.13
CA GLY A 368 -10.49 3.90 8.40
C GLY A 368 -11.32 2.63 8.35
N PRO A 369 -11.38 1.89 9.47
CA PRO A 369 -12.15 0.66 9.58
C PRO A 369 -13.67 0.85 9.41
N ARG A 370 -14.33 -0.05 8.66
CA ARG A 370 -15.81 -0.11 8.62
C ARG A 370 -16.39 -0.77 9.88
N PHE A 371 -15.66 -1.73 10.46
CA PHE A 371 -16.11 -2.57 11.59
C PHE A 371 -15.19 -2.48 12.81
N GLU A 372 -14.83 -1.27 13.24
CA GLU A 372 -13.85 -1.02 14.31
C GLU A 372 -14.12 -1.76 15.64
N GLU A 373 -15.39 -2.02 15.98
CA GLU A 373 -15.75 -2.75 17.20
C GLU A 373 -15.29 -4.22 17.22
N GLN A 374 -15.08 -4.81 16.05
CA GLN A 374 -14.71 -6.23 15.88
C GLN A 374 -13.19 -6.44 15.81
N LEU A 375 -12.43 -5.36 15.71
CA LEU A 375 -10.98 -5.39 15.54
C LEU A 375 -10.26 -5.50 16.87
N ASP A 376 -9.16 -6.25 16.86
CA ASP A 376 -8.24 -6.30 17.97
C ASP A 376 -7.42 -5.01 18.07
N GLU A 377 -7.17 -4.55 19.30
CA GLU A 377 -6.41 -3.32 19.52
C GLU A 377 -4.97 -3.45 19.01
N GLY A 378 -4.40 -4.67 19.05
CA GLY A 378 -3.04 -4.94 18.64
C GLY A 378 -1.99 -4.03 19.31
N LEU A 379 -0.78 -4.02 18.75
CA LEU A 379 0.28 -3.10 19.17
C LEU A 379 0.07 -1.69 18.57
N PHE A 380 -0.41 -1.65 17.32
CA PHE A 380 -0.48 -0.43 16.53
C PHE A 380 -1.85 0.26 16.54
N GLY A 381 -2.82 -0.29 17.25
CA GLY A 381 -4.20 0.18 17.26
C GLY A 381 -5.03 -0.61 16.23
N LYS A 382 -6.34 -0.57 16.42
CA LYS A 382 -7.32 -1.26 15.57
C LYS A 382 -7.16 -1.01 14.07
N PRO A 383 -6.86 0.21 13.58
CA PRO A 383 -6.68 0.43 12.15
C PRO A 383 -5.54 -0.39 11.53
N HIS A 384 -4.54 -0.80 12.32
CA HIS A 384 -3.46 -1.64 11.83
C HIS A 384 -3.80 -3.14 11.89
N ASP A 385 -4.92 -3.54 12.48
CA ASP A 385 -5.25 -4.95 12.63
C ASP A 385 -5.39 -5.67 11.27
N LEU A 386 -4.95 -6.92 11.18
CA LEU A 386 -4.99 -7.66 9.92
C LEU A 386 -6.42 -7.87 9.40
N ASP A 387 -7.40 -8.04 10.30
CA ASP A 387 -8.80 -8.22 9.91
C ASP A 387 -9.37 -6.92 9.31
N ASN A 388 -8.85 -5.75 9.70
CA ASN A 388 -9.16 -4.49 9.04
C ASN A 388 -8.70 -4.50 7.57
N TYR A 389 -7.49 -5.01 7.32
CA TYR A 389 -6.98 -5.13 5.96
C TYR A 389 -7.72 -6.18 5.14
N GLY A 390 -8.23 -7.25 5.77
CA GLY A 390 -9.15 -8.19 5.14
C GLY A 390 -10.43 -7.50 4.66
N ASP A 391 -11.06 -6.70 5.53
CA ASP A 391 -12.25 -5.91 5.20
C ASP A 391 -12.00 -4.92 4.05
N HIS A 392 -10.84 -4.26 4.03
CA HIS A 392 -10.44 -3.36 2.93
C HIS A 392 -10.32 -4.09 1.58
N LEU A 393 -9.78 -5.31 1.58
CA LEU A 393 -9.72 -6.11 0.35
C LEU A 393 -11.12 -6.51 -0.13
N GLU A 394 -12.05 -6.80 0.79
CA GLU A 394 -13.45 -7.04 0.46
C GLU A 394 -14.13 -5.77 -0.08
N GLU A 395 -13.91 -4.60 0.53
CA GLU A 395 -14.47 -3.32 0.08
C GLU A 395 -14.05 -2.97 -1.37
N ILE A 396 -12.78 -3.24 -1.74
CA ILE A 396 -12.31 -3.06 -3.12
C ILE A 396 -13.07 -3.97 -4.08
N VAL A 397 -13.35 -5.21 -3.69
CA VAL A 397 -14.08 -6.18 -4.53
C VAL A 397 -15.55 -5.81 -4.66
N GLU A 398 -16.18 -5.33 -3.58
CA GLU A 398 -17.57 -4.90 -3.55
C GLU A 398 -17.82 -3.63 -4.39
N SER A 399 -16.90 -2.67 -4.31
CA SER A 399 -17.03 -1.36 -4.97
C SER A 399 -15.76 -1.00 -5.74
N PRO A 400 -15.43 -1.71 -6.83
CA PRO A 400 -14.19 -1.49 -7.56
C PRO A 400 -14.20 -0.15 -8.30
N ILE A 401 -13.13 0.63 -8.16
CA ILE A 401 -12.90 1.81 -8.99
C ILE A 401 -12.44 1.34 -10.40
N PRO A 402 -13.00 1.90 -11.49
CA PRO A 402 -12.67 1.52 -12.88
C PRO A 402 -11.17 1.36 -13.15
N ASP A 403 -10.36 2.29 -12.65
CA ASP A 403 -8.92 2.36 -12.92
C ASP A 403 -8.11 1.29 -12.16
N LEU A 404 -8.69 0.66 -11.14
CA LEU A 404 -8.06 -0.40 -10.35
C LEU A 404 -8.34 -1.80 -10.92
N HIS A 405 -9.36 -1.96 -11.77
CA HIS A 405 -9.80 -3.27 -12.28
C HIS A 405 -8.69 -4.07 -12.99
N GLU A 406 -7.92 -3.41 -13.86
CA GLU A 406 -6.85 -4.08 -14.61
C GLU A 406 -5.76 -4.58 -13.64
N ASN A 407 -5.38 -3.75 -12.67
CA ASN A 407 -4.40 -4.11 -11.65
C ASN A 407 -4.89 -5.25 -10.77
N MET A 408 -6.15 -5.24 -10.31
CA MET A 408 -6.70 -6.33 -9.51
C MET A 408 -6.70 -7.67 -10.25
N ARG A 409 -6.95 -7.66 -11.57
CA ARG A 409 -6.93 -8.89 -12.39
C ARG A 409 -5.54 -9.51 -12.44
N GLU A 410 -4.48 -8.70 -12.41
CA GLU A 410 -3.10 -9.19 -12.41
C GLU A 410 -2.75 -9.94 -11.12
N PHE A 411 -3.38 -9.58 -10.01
CA PHE A 411 -3.27 -10.23 -8.70
C PHE A 411 -4.33 -11.32 -8.45
N ALA A 412 -5.28 -11.53 -9.36
CA ALA A 412 -6.30 -12.55 -9.19
C ALA A 412 -5.68 -13.96 -9.22
N LEU A 413 -6.11 -14.78 -8.26
CA LEU A 413 -5.73 -16.19 -8.11
C LEU A 413 -6.81 -17.09 -8.72
N PRO A 414 -6.47 -18.32 -9.15
CA PRO A 414 -7.49 -19.28 -9.53
C PRO A 414 -8.38 -19.61 -8.31
N PRO A 415 -9.71 -19.55 -8.44
CA PRO A 415 -10.61 -19.96 -7.37
C PRO A 415 -10.54 -21.48 -7.15
N GLY A 416 -10.80 -21.92 -5.92
CA GLY A 416 -10.81 -23.32 -5.52
C GLY A 416 -9.72 -23.66 -4.50
N PRO A 417 -9.34 -24.95 -4.38
CA PRO A 417 -8.39 -25.37 -3.37
C PRO A 417 -6.97 -24.95 -3.76
N LEU A 418 -6.37 -24.07 -2.95
CA LEU A 418 -4.94 -23.78 -3.00
C LEU A 418 -4.21 -24.69 -2.01
N LYS A 419 -3.17 -25.36 -2.49
CA LYS A 419 -2.25 -26.08 -1.61
C LYS A 419 -1.30 -25.09 -0.99
N PHE A 420 -1.01 -25.24 0.30
CA PHE A 420 0.00 -24.43 0.94
C PHE A 420 0.82 -25.23 1.94
N ARG A 421 1.96 -24.65 2.32
CA ARG A 421 2.85 -25.18 3.35
C ARG A 421 3.40 -24.05 4.20
N LYS A 422 3.35 -24.20 5.51
CA LYS A 422 4.05 -23.33 6.45
C LYS A 422 5.46 -23.87 6.71
N ILE A 423 6.45 -22.99 6.71
CA ILE A 423 7.85 -23.36 6.87
C ILE A 423 8.48 -22.41 7.89
N LYS A 424 9.07 -22.97 8.95
CA LYS A 424 9.78 -22.19 9.97
C LYS A 424 11.06 -21.60 9.37
N ILE A 425 11.35 -20.34 9.71
CA ILE A 425 12.64 -19.69 9.51
C ILE A 425 13.20 -19.36 10.89
N GLU A 426 14.46 -19.71 11.10
CA GLU A 426 15.14 -19.56 12.38
C GLU A 426 16.49 -18.88 12.18
N ARG A 427 16.91 -18.05 13.15
CA ARG A 427 18.30 -17.60 13.20
C ARG A 427 19.18 -18.68 13.83
N LYS A 428 20.14 -19.22 13.07
CA LYS A 428 21.15 -20.17 13.59
C LYS A 428 22.54 -19.58 13.46
N GLU A 429 23.45 -19.95 14.37
CA GLU A 429 24.85 -19.55 14.25
C GLU A 429 25.43 -20.00 12.92
N ARG A 430 26.13 -19.10 12.24
CA ARG A 430 26.87 -19.45 11.03
C ARG A 430 27.91 -20.51 11.41
N PRO A 431 27.93 -21.69 10.77
CA PRO A 431 28.94 -22.69 11.06
C PRO A 431 30.34 -22.09 10.82
N ARG A 432 31.25 -22.26 11.79
CA ARG A 432 32.63 -21.75 11.72
C ARG A 432 33.28 -22.15 10.39
N ASN A 433 33.71 -21.16 9.61
CA ASN A 433 34.42 -21.41 8.35
C ASN A 433 35.89 -21.76 8.63
N THR A 434 36.14 -22.99 9.07
CA THR A 434 37.48 -23.49 9.44
C THR A 434 38.50 -23.41 8.30
N LYS A 435 38.08 -23.31 7.03
CA LYS A 435 39.01 -23.20 5.90
C LYS A 435 39.72 -21.85 5.79
N HIS A 436 39.04 -20.75 6.12
CA HIS A 436 39.62 -19.42 5.97
C HIS A 436 40.54 -19.08 7.15
N GLU A 437 40.18 -19.52 8.36
CA GLU A 437 41.02 -19.39 9.56
C GLU A 437 42.24 -20.30 9.48
N ASN A 438 42.11 -21.55 9.02
CA ASN A 438 43.27 -22.41 8.81
C ASN A 438 44.23 -21.82 7.76
N TRP A 439 43.70 -21.16 6.72
CA TRP A 439 44.52 -20.44 5.75
C TRP A 439 45.19 -19.19 6.34
N GLU A 440 44.51 -18.45 7.22
CA GLU A 440 45.10 -17.28 7.92
C GLU A 440 46.09 -17.69 9.02
N GLU A 441 45.85 -18.77 9.76
CA GLU A 441 46.80 -19.35 10.71
C GLU A 441 48.02 -19.96 10.00
N GLU A 442 47.85 -20.67 8.88
CA GLU A 442 48.98 -21.15 8.07
C GLU A 442 49.81 -19.99 7.50
N LYS A 443 49.17 -18.87 7.15
CA LYS A 443 49.82 -17.75 6.46
C LYS A 443 50.39 -16.69 7.40
N TYR A 444 49.79 -16.50 8.57
CA TYR A 444 50.14 -15.44 9.52
C TYR A 444 50.37 -15.93 10.96
N GLY A 445 50.07 -17.20 11.27
CA GLY A 445 50.21 -17.78 12.61
C GLY A 445 51.66 -18.08 13.03
N SER A 446 52.63 -18.03 12.11
CA SER A 446 54.05 -18.20 12.43
C SER A 446 54.76 -16.92 12.90
N ALA A 447 54.02 -15.86 13.23
CA ALA A 447 54.58 -14.56 13.66
C ALA A 447 54.09 -14.12 15.06
N ARG A 448 53.85 -15.07 15.97
CA ARG A 448 53.64 -14.78 17.40
C ARG A 448 54.65 -15.49 18.28
#